data_AF-A0A969R4F6-F1
#
_entry.id   AF-A0A969R4F6-F1
#
_cell.length_a   1.000
_cell.length_b   1.000
_cell.length_c   1.000
_cell.angle_alpha   90.00
_cell.angle_beta   90.00
_cell.angle_gamma   90.00
#
_symmetry.space_group_name_H-M   'P 1'
#
loop_
_entity.id
_entity.type
_entity.pdbx_description
1 polymer ?
#
loop_
_entity_poly.entity_id
_entity_poly.type
_entity_poly.pdbx_seq_one_letter_code
_entity_poly.pdbx_strand_id
1 'polypeptide(L)'
;MYVDVDYAYYSARHYGGQSFDDALSRATPYAERGARMHGNTQWNATWNFYYALDQRGLCRLTNVDVRMDITVGLPRLRTQDRYTQENFQRYLSALEQHEQIHVQISRDAAYELERVILQTRGEYNCDRLDRKRKRQ
;
A
#
# COMPACT_ATOMS: atom_id res chain seq x y z
N MET A 1 -1.50 8.57 13.37
CA MET A 1 -1.24 7.76 12.16
C MET A 1 0.20 7.88 11.66
N TYR A 2 0.80 6.75 11.25
CA TYR A 2 2.12 6.66 10.62
C TYR A 2 2.00 5.94 9.27
N VAL A 3 2.63 6.48 8.24
CA VAL A 3 2.72 5.84 6.92
C VAL A 3 4.17 5.70 6.52
N ASP A 4 4.56 4.49 6.17
CA ASP A 4 5.87 4.17 5.63
C ASP A 4 5.73 3.74 4.17
N VAL A 5 6.61 4.22 3.29
CA VAL A 5 6.56 3.88 1.86
C VAL A 5 7.95 3.49 1.38
N ASP A 6 8.08 2.21 1.05
CA ASP A 6 9.28 1.60 0.51
C ASP A 6 9.15 1.34 -0.99
N TYR A 7 10.29 1.26 -1.67
CA TYR A 7 10.38 0.92 -3.09
C TYR A 7 11.20 -0.35 -3.30
N ALA A 8 10.62 -1.30 -4.02
CA ALA A 8 11.25 -2.53 -4.45
C ALA A 8 11.42 -2.53 -5.97
N TYR A 9 12.58 -2.97 -6.45
CA TYR A 9 12.88 -3.00 -7.88
C TYR A 9 13.22 -4.39 -8.36
N TYR A 10 12.66 -4.80 -9.49
CA TYR A 10 13.07 -6.01 -10.21
C TYR A 10 13.77 -5.65 -11.53
N SER A 11 14.76 -6.45 -11.93
CA SER A 11 15.48 -6.21 -13.18
C SER A 11 14.85 -7.01 -14.32
N ALA A 12 14.58 -6.35 -15.44
CA ALA A 12 14.15 -6.97 -16.68
C ALA A 12 15.23 -6.79 -17.75
N ARG A 13 15.65 -7.88 -18.39
CA ARG A 13 16.64 -7.83 -19.48
C ARG A 13 15.92 -7.89 -20.82
N HIS A 14 16.23 -6.93 -21.67
CA HIS A 14 15.73 -6.83 -23.03
C HIS A 14 16.81 -7.30 -24.02
N TYR A 15 16.37 -8.02 -25.05
CA TYR A 15 17.21 -8.49 -26.16
C TYR A 15 16.63 -7.96 -27.49
N GLY A 16 17.47 -7.90 -28.53
CA GLY A 16 16.99 -7.50 -29.86
C GLY A 16 15.91 -8.45 -30.39
N GLY A 17 14.91 -7.92 -31.08
CA GLY A 17 13.82 -8.71 -31.67
C GLY A 17 12.63 -9.01 -30.75
N GLN A 18 12.65 -8.53 -29.50
CA GLN A 18 11.49 -8.54 -28.60
C GLN A 18 11.08 -7.12 -28.20
N SER A 19 9.83 -6.95 -27.77
CA SER A 19 9.42 -5.70 -27.12
C SER A 19 9.98 -5.62 -25.69
N PHE A 20 10.06 -4.42 -25.12
CA PHE A 20 10.35 -4.27 -23.69
C PHE A 20 9.18 -4.76 -22.84
N ASP A 21 7.94 -4.65 -23.33
CA ASP A 21 6.73 -5.15 -22.68
C ASP A 21 6.86 -6.66 -22.37
N ASP A 22 7.26 -7.45 -23.37
CA ASP A 22 7.52 -8.89 -23.19
C ASP A 22 8.65 -9.14 -22.18
N ALA A 23 9.67 -8.27 -22.13
CA ALA A 23 10.76 -8.38 -21.17
C ALA A 23 10.25 -8.17 -19.73
N LEU A 24 9.39 -7.16 -19.53
CA LEU A 24 8.79 -6.84 -18.23
C LEU A 24 7.84 -7.96 -17.79
N SER A 25 6.93 -8.37 -18.69
CA SER A 25 5.97 -9.45 -18.43
C SER A 25 6.66 -10.76 -18.04
N ARG A 26 7.79 -11.12 -18.67
CA ARG A 26 8.53 -12.33 -18.27
C ARG A 26 9.28 -12.17 -16.94
N ALA A 27 9.77 -10.98 -16.64
CA ALA A 27 10.65 -10.74 -15.48
C ALA A 27 9.90 -10.38 -14.19
N THR A 28 8.68 -9.85 -14.29
CA THR A 28 7.96 -9.33 -13.13
C THR A 28 7.72 -10.42 -12.08
N PRO A 29 7.99 -10.19 -10.78
CA PRO A 29 7.59 -11.10 -9.72
C PRO A 29 6.11 -10.97 -9.37
N TYR A 30 5.40 -9.98 -9.93
CA TYR A 30 4.03 -9.65 -9.56
C TYR A 30 3.04 -10.34 -10.50
N ALA A 31 2.22 -11.22 -9.91
CA ALA A 31 1.12 -11.88 -10.59
C ALA A 31 -0.14 -11.78 -9.72
N GLU A 32 -1.22 -11.25 -10.30
CA GLU A 32 -2.50 -11.11 -9.62
C GLU A 32 -3.61 -11.69 -10.51
N ARG A 33 -4.37 -12.65 -9.96
CA ARG A 33 -5.49 -13.31 -10.66
C ARG A 33 -5.13 -13.84 -12.07
N GLY A 34 -3.90 -14.31 -12.24
CA GLY A 34 -3.39 -14.84 -13.50
C GLY A 34 -2.84 -13.79 -14.47
N ALA A 35 -2.99 -12.49 -14.19
CA ALA A 35 -2.37 -11.41 -14.95
C ALA A 35 -1.00 -11.03 -14.37
N ARG A 36 -0.04 -10.76 -15.25
CA ARG A 36 1.30 -10.30 -14.85
C ARG A 36 1.30 -8.77 -14.82
N MET A 37 1.72 -8.20 -13.71
CA MET A 37 1.68 -6.76 -13.49
C MET A 37 3.10 -6.19 -13.59
N HIS A 38 3.27 -5.07 -14.28
CA HIS A 38 4.59 -4.46 -14.42
C HIS A 38 4.99 -3.61 -13.21
N GLY A 39 4.02 -2.99 -12.57
CA GLY A 39 4.14 -2.38 -11.24
C GLY A 39 3.20 -3.08 -10.25
N ASN A 40 3.44 -2.88 -8.97
CA ASN A 40 2.55 -3.39 -7.93
C ASN A 40 2.71 -2.58 -6.66
N THR A 41 1.61 -2.14 -6.06
CA THR A 41 1.61 -1.50 -4.74
C THR A 41 0.94 -2.44 -3.75
N GLN A 42 1.70 -2.88 -2.74
CA GLN A 42 1.20 -3.68 -1.63
C GLN A 42 1.12 -2.80 -0.39
N TRP A 43 0.13 -3.06 0.46
CA TRP A 43 -0.01 -2.35 1.73
C TRP A 43 -0.40 -3.30 2.84
N ASN A 44 0.05 -2.99 4.05
CA ASN A 44 -0.31 -3.67 5.27
C ASN A 44 -0.69 -2.65 6.34
N ALA A 45 -1.91 -2.76 6.85
CA ALA A 45 -2.42 -1.90 7.91
C ALA A 45 -2.36 -2.63 9.25
N THR A 46 -1.81 -1.98 10.25
CA THR A 46 -1.84 -2.45 11.64
C THR A 46 -2.32 -1.33 12.54
N TRP A 47 -2.98 -1.69 13.65
CA TRP A 47 -3.49 -0.69 14.57
C TRP A 47 -3.49 -1.16 16.01
N ASN A 48 -3.35 -0.20 16.93
CA ASN A 48 -3.46 -0.40 18.37
C ASN A 48 -4.50 0.55 18.95
N PHE A 49 -5.31 0.05 19.88
CA PHE A 49 -6.36 0.82 20.53
C PHE A 49 -5.97 1.15 21.98
N TYR A 50 -6.26 2.38 22.38
CA TYR A 50 -6.04 2.83 23.75
C TYR A 50 -7.36 3.27 24.38
N TYR A 51 -7.57 2.82 25.61
CA TYR A 51 -8.83 3.01 26.32
C TYR A 51 -8.60 3.66 27.68
N ALA A 52 -9.58 4.46 28.12
CA ALA A 52 -9.65 4.95 29.49
C ALA A 52 -11.11 4.97 29.97
N LEU A 53 -11.30 4.87 31.28
CA LEU A 53 -12.58 5.13 31.91
C LEU A 53 -12.82 6.64 31.96
N ASP A 54 -14.02 7.08 31.56
CA ASP A 54 -14.45 8.45 31.78
C ASP A 54 -14.93 8.68 33.22
N GLN A 55 -15.29 9.93 33.55
CA GLN A 55 -15.77 10.31 34.88
C GLN A 55 -17.07 9.60 35.32
N ARG A 56 -17.78 8.95 34.39
CA ARG A 56 -19.01 8.18 34.64
C ARG A 56 -18.75 6.67 34.68
N GLY A 57 -17.48 6.25 34.61
CA GLY A 57 -17.08 4.83 34.58
C GLY A 57 -17.31 4.14 33.22
N LEU A 58 -17.54 4.90 32.14
CA LEU A 58 -17.65 4.34 30.79
C LEU A 58 -16.26 4.21 30.17
N CYS A 59 -15.95 3.04 29.62
CA CYS A 59 -14.76 2.83 28.81
C CYS A 59 -14.89 3.56 27.47
N ARG A 60 -13.97 4.48 27.22
CA ARG A 60 -13.88 5.22 25.96
C ARG A 60 -12.56 4.94 25.30
N LEU A 61 -12.60 4.90 23.97
CA LEU A 61 -11.42 4.94 23.14
C LEU A 61 -10.83 6.36 23.23
N THR A 62 -9.57 6.47 23.66
CA THR A 62 -8.87 7.75 23.80
C THR A 62 -7.92 8.01 22.65
N ASN A 63 -7.35 6.95 22.07
CA ASN A 63 -6.44 7.02 20.94
C ASN A 63 -6.50 5.75 20.09
N VAL A 64 -6.11 5.88 18.83
CA VAL A 64 -5.86 4.78 17.90
C VAL A 64 -4.54 5.08 17.22
N ASP A 65 -3.57 4.18 17.34
CA ASP A 65 -2.36 4.28 16.53
C ASP A 65 -2.55 3.41 15.29
N VAL A 66 -2.75 4.04 14.13
CA VAL A 66 -2.76 3.35 12.83
C VAL A 66 -1.38 3.46 12.20
N ARG A 67 -0.80 2.31 11.81
CA ARG A 67 0.40 2.21 10.99
C ARG A 67 0.06 1.57 9.64
N MET A 68 0.49 2.22 8.56
CA MET A 68 0.33 1.74 7.20
C MET A 68 1.73 1.57 6.58
N ASP A 69 2.11 0.35 6.27
CA ASP A 69 3.35 0.02 5.57
C ASP A 69 3.02 -0.26 4.10
N ILE A 70 3.63 0.48 3.18
CA ILE A 70 3.38 0.38 1.74
C ILE A 70 4.68 0.02 1.02
N THR A 71 4.63 -0.92 0.09
CA THR A 71 5.76 -1.26 -0.78
C THR A 71 5.35 -1.10 -2.24
N VAL A 72 6.07 -0.24 -2.97
CA VAL A 72 5.89 0.01 -4.40
C VAL A 72 6.93 -0.75 -5.20
N GLY A 73 6.45 -1.70 -6.01
CA GLY A 73 7.24 -2.53 -6.91
C GLY A 73 7.35 -1.93 -8.30
N LEU A 74 8.57 -1.70 -8.79
CA LEU A 74 8.82 -1.11 -10.13
C LEU A 74 9.89 -1.87 -10.93
N PRO A 75 9.82 -1.85 -12.27
CA PRO A 75 10.84 -2.45 -13.12
C PRO A 75 12.08 -1.58 -13.27
N ARG A 76 13.22 -2.21 -13.50
CA ARG A 76 14.42 -1.61 -14.08
C ARG A 76 14.76 -2.35 -15.37
N LEU A 77 14.62 -1.68 -16.51
CA LEU A 77 14.97 -2.26 -17.80
C LEU A 77 16.48 -2.18 -18.04
N ARG A 78 17.08 -3.30 -18.46
CA ARG A 78 18.45 -3.39 -18.97
C ARG A 78 18.38 -3.64 -20.46
N THR A 79 18.70 -2.61 -21.26
CA THR A 79 18.78 -2.68 -22.72
C THR A 79 20.02 -1.93 -23.21
N GLN A 80 20.54 -2.32 -24.37
CA GLN A 80 21.57 -1.57 -25.10
C GLN A 80 20.96 -0.69 -26.20
N ASP A 81 19.68 -0.87 -26.52
CA ASP A 81 18.98 -0.06 -27.50
C ASP A 81 18.50 1.25 -26.87
N ARG A 82 19.08 2.36 -27.34
CA ARG A 82 18.75 3.70 -26.87
C ARG A 82 17.29 4.06 -27.12
N TYR A 83 16.72 3.66 -28.25
CA TYR A 83 15.33 3.97 -28.57
C TYR A 83 14.38 3.25 -27.60
N THR A 84 14.63 1.97 -27.33
CA THR A 84 13.92 1.21 -26.29
C THR A 84 14.08 1.83 -24.91
N GLN A 85 15.29 2.28 -24.55
CA GLN A 85 15.54 2.93 -23.26
C GLN A 85 14.70 4.21 -23.10
N GLU A 86 14.66 5.08 -24.11
CA GLU A 86 13.90 6.33 -24.07
C GLU A 86 12.38 6.08 -23.97
N ASN A 87 11.86 5.10 -24.70
CA ASN A 87 10.45 4.69 -24.59
C ASN A 87 10.13 4.09 -23.22
N PHE A 88 11.02 3.26 -22.68
CA PHE A 88 10.86 2.70 -21.35
C PHE A 88 10.83 3.78 -20.26
N GLN A 89 11.62 4.85 -20.37
CA GLN A 89 11.58 5.94 -19.38
C GLN A 89 10.23 6.68 -19.38
N ARG A 90 9.64 6.91 -20.56
CA ARG A 90 8.29 7.50 -20.65
C ARG A 90 7.23 6.59 -20.04
N TYR A 91 7.34 5.30 -20.35
CA TYR A 91 6.46 4.28 -19.77
C TYR A 91 6.61 4.19 -18.24
N LEU A 92 7.85 4.17 -17.74
CA LEU A 92 8.15 4.08 -16.30
C LEU A 92 7.57 5.27 -15.55
N SER A 93 7.68 6.49 -16.07
CA SER A 93 7.06 7.66 -15.44
C SER A 93 5.54 7.55 -15.34
N ALA A 94 4.86 7.02 -16.37
CA ALA A 94 3.43 6.79 -16.31
C ALA A 94 3.06 5.68 -15.32
N LEU A 95 3.87 4.62 -15.25
CA LEU A 95 3.70 3.54 -14.28
C LEU A 95 3.90 4.03 -12.84
N GLU A 96 4.92 4.85 -12.58
CA GLU A 96 5.16 5.46 -11.27
C GLU A 96 3.97 6.33 -10.83
N GLN A 97 3.39 7.11 -11.73
CA GLN A 97 2.19 7.89 -11.45
C GLN A 97 0.99 6.98 -11.12
N HIS A 98 0.83 5.87 -11.85
CA HIS A 98 -0.20 4.88 -11.56
C HIS A 98 -0.04 4.29 -10.16
N GLU A 99 1.17 3.83 -9.80
CA GLU A 99 1.43 3.28 -8.47
C GLU A 99 1.27 4.33 -7.36
N GLN A 100 1.62 5.59 -7.62
CA GLN A 100 1.44 6.68 -6.66
C GLN A 100 -0.05 6.95 -6.32
N ILE A 101 -0.96 6.69 -7.27
CA ILE A 101 -2.40 6.76 -6.98
C ILE A 101 -2.79 5.66 -5.99
N HIS A 102 -2.30 4.44 -6.15
CA HIS A 102 -2.53 3.36 -5.17
C HIS A 102 -1.98 3.72 -3.80
N VAL A 103 -0.77 4.27 -3.72
CA VAL A 103 -0.18 4.77 -2.47
C VAL A 103 -1.10 5.80 -1.81
N GLN A 104 -1.65 6.74 -2.58
CA GLN A 104 -2.55 7.76 -2.05
C GLN A 104 -3.87 7.15 -1.55
N ILE A 105 -4.45 6.20 -2.29
CA ILE A 105 -5.65 5.48 -1.87
C ILE A 105 -5.41 4.76 -0.54
N SER A 106 -4.28 4.06 -0.39
CA SER A 106 -3.93 3.38 0.87
C SER A 106 -3.75 4.37 2.03
N ARG A 107 -3.16 5.55 1.79
CA ARG A 107 -3.05 6.61 2.79
C ARG A 107 -4.42 7.14 3.22
N ASP A 108 -5.26 7.47 2.25
CA ASP A 108 -6.61 8.01 2.52
C ASP A 108 -7.45 6.99 3.29
N ALA A 109 -7.34 5.70 2.95
CA ALA A 109 -8.00 4.63 3.68
C ALA A 109 -7.52 4.50 5.14
N ALA A 110 -6.21 4.67 5.39
CA ALA A 110 -5.68 4.65 6.76
C ALA A 110 -6.17 5.84 7.60
N TYR A 111 -6.23 7.04 7.01
CA TYR A 111 -6.80 8.22 7.68
C TYR A 111 -8.28 8.02 7.99
N GLU A 112 -9.03 7.47 7.04
CA GLU A 112 -10.45 7.20 7.23
C GLU A 112 -10.69 6.15 8.33
N LEU A 113 -9.87 5.09 8.37
CA LEU A 113 -9.93 4.08 9.41
C LEU A 113 -9.68 4.69 10.81
N GLU A 114 -8.63 5.50 10.97
CA GLU A 114 -8.35 6.20 12.23
C GLU A 114 -9.54 7.07 12.65
N ARG A 115 -10.09 7.87 11.72
CA ARG A 115 -11.22 8.77 11.95
C ARG A 115 -12.48 8.02 12.38
N VAL A 116 -12.88 6.98 11.66
CA VAL A 116 -14.10 6.22 11.92
C VAL A 116 -14.00 5.45 13.24
N ILE A 117 -12.83 4.86 13.53
CA ILE A 117 -12.62 4.15 14.79
C ILE A 117 -12.72 5.12 15.97
N LEU A 118 -12.08 6.30 15.91
CA LEU A 118 -12.13 7.31 16.96
C LEU A 118 -13.54 7.86 17.26
N GLN A 119 -14.43 7.86 16.27
CA GLN A 119 -15.82 8.31 16.45
C GLN A 119 -16.72 7.29 17.17
N THR A 120 -16.19 6.13 17.52
CA THR A 120 -16.94 5.08 18.20
C THR A 120 -17.38 5.51 19.61
N ARG A 121 -18.67 5.29 19.91
CA ARG A 121 -19.20 5.49 21.26
C ARG A 121 -18.58 4.54 22.29
N GLY A 122 -18.27 5.06 23.47
CA GLY A 122 -17.79 4.27 24.61
C GLY A 122 -18.79 3.21 25.07
N GLU A 123 -18.29 2.22 25.80
CA GLU A 123 -19.03 1.09 26.37
C GLU A 123 -18.71 0.95 27.86
N TYR A 124 -19.57 0.32 28.64
CA TYR A 124 -19.28 0.10 30.07
C TYR A 124 -18.15 -0.91 30.34
N ASN A 125 -17.71 -1.66 29.33
CA ASN A 125 -16.72 -2.71 29.45
C ASN A 125 -15.66 -2.59 28.34
N CYS A 126 -14.40 -2.38 28.71
CA CYS A 126 -13.30 -2.20 27.76
C CYS A 126 -13.02 -3.43 26.89
N ASP A 127 -13.13 -4.65 27.44
CA ASP A 127 -12.94 -5.88 26.66
C ASP A 127 -14.03 -6.05 25.60
N ARG A 128 -15.25 -5.64 25.92
CA ARG A 128 -16.35 -5.64 24.97
C ARG A 128 -16.14 -4.60 23.87
N LEU A 129 -15.57 -3.44 24.20
CA LEU A 129 -15.22 -2.40 23.24
C LEU A 129 -14.08 -2.87 22.31
N ASP A 130 -13.01 -3.46 22.86
CA ASP A 130 -11.87 -4.01 22.10
C ASP A 130 -12.30 -5.06 21.08
N ARG A 131 -13.09 -6.06 21.51
CA ARG A 131 -13.61 -7.09 20.60
C ARG A 131 -14.48 -6.53 19.47
N LYS A 132 -15.23 -5.45 19.72
CA LYS A 132 -16.01 -4.78 18.67
C LYS A 132 -15.11 -4.05 17.67
N ARG A 133 -13.99 -3.47 18.13
CA ARG A 133 -13.07 -2.72 17.26
C ARG A 133 -12.25 -3.63 16.35
N LYS A 134 -11.79 -4.79 16.84
CA LYS A 134 -11.01 -5.76 16.05
C LYS A 134 -11.79 -6.47 14.93
N ARG A 135 -13.09 -6.24 14.80
CA ARG A 135 -13.99 -6.87 13.80
C ARG A 135 -14.39 -5.94 12.66
N GLN A 136 -13.98 -4.68 12.71
CA GLN A 136 -14.13 -3.72 11.61
C GLN A 136 -12.90 -3.79 10.73
#